data_AF-A0A6G3MLS7-F1
#
_entry.id   AF-A0A6G3MLS7-F1
#
_cell.length_a   1.000
_cell.length_b   1.000
_cell.length_c   1.000
_cell.angle_alpha   90.00
_cell.angle_beta   90.00
_cell.angle_gamma   90.00
#
_symmetry.space_group_name_H-M   'P 1'
#
loop_
_entity.id
_entity.type
_entity.pdbx_description
1 polymer ?
#
loop_
_entity_poly.entity_id
_entity_poly.type
_entity_poly.pdbx_seq_one_letter_code
_entity_poly.pdbx_strand_id
1 'polypeptide(L)'
;LLLYSQIMNFKNTLVIPDHVSINEHTQKLIYSLLDEQKKRIKFNELAQHEFFKSMDWTTLKSVKPPYIPQLKDSSDTSHFTEFNSTRLNQNKKIEPTLGNSMPFIGFTFTKNISGPKKETFLSKTTSLSHTPSSSEEPDRTKDVIRQAQLNEQLNIQIETLNLRVKD
;
A
#
# COMPACT_ATOMS: atom_id res chain seq x y z
N LEU A 1 -3.69 -30.22 -5.92
CA LEU A 1 -4.77 -31.15 -5.48
C LEU A 1 -4.41 -31.90 -4.19
N LEU A 2 -3.19 -32.45 -4.06
CA LEU A 2 -2.76 -33.16 -2.84
C LEU A 2 -2.84 -32.30 -1.56
N LEU A 3 -2.27 -31.09 -1.58
CA LEU A 3 -2.32 -30.16 -0.44
C LEU A 3 -3.76 -29.83 -0.03
N TYR A 4 -4.64 -29.59 -1.01
CA TYR A 4 -6.05 -29.32 -0.75
C TYR A 4 -6.71 -30.53 -0.06
N SER A 5 -6.48 -31.74 -0.56
CA SER A 5 -6.96 -32.98 0.08
C SER A 5 -6.44 -33.12 1.53
N GLN A 6 -5.16 -32.81 1.77
CA GLN A 6 -4.57 -32.83 3.10
C GLN A 6 -5.23 -31.83 4.05
N ILE A 7 -5.47 -30.59 3.59
CA ILE A 7 -6.14 -29.55 4.39
C ILE A 7 -7.59 -29.95 4.69
N MET A 8 -8.31 -30.48 3.71
CA MET A 8 -9.69 -30.91 3.90
C MET A 8 -9.79 -32.11 4.84
N ASN A 9 -8.81 -33.01 4.82
CA ASN A 9 -8.72 -34.20 5.67
C ASN A 9 -7.80 -34.00 6.89
N PHE A 10 -7.66 -32.77 7.40
CA PHE A 10 -6.67 -32.41 8.43
C PHE A 10 -6.71 -33.31 9.66
N LYS A 11 -7.88 -33.82 10.06
CA LYS A 11 -8.04 -34.72 11.22
C LYS A 11 -7.20 -35.99 11.13
N ASN A 12 -6.95 -36.47 9.92
CA ASN A 12 -6.18 -37.71 9.67
C ASN A 12 -4.78 -37.43 9.14
N THR A 13 -4.54 -36.23 8.59
CA THR A 13 -3.28 -35.87 7.92
C THR A 13 -2.39 -34.96 8.74
N LEU A 14 -2.95 -34.25 9.74
CA LEU A 14 -2.19 -33.38 10.64
C LEU A 14 -1.47 -34.22 11.69
N VAL A 15 -0.24 -34.59 11.37
CA VAL A 15 0.66 -35.31 12.26
C VAL A 15 1.93 -34.50 12.41
N ILE A 16 2.39 -34.33 13.65
CA ILE A 16 3.68 -33.72 13.95
C ILE A 16 4.73 -34.82 13.82
N PRO A 17 5.71 -34.70 12.92
CA PRO A 17 6.68 -35.76 12.71
C PRO A 17 7.53 -36.04 13.95
N ASP A 18 7.89 -37.31 14.17
CA ASP A 18 8.62 -37.76 15.37
C ASP A 18 10.01 -37.11 15.55
N HIS A 19 10.63 -36.65 14.47
CA HIS A 19 11.92 -35.97 14.51
C HIS A 19 11.84 -34.53 15.00
N VAL A 20 10.63 -33.96 15.09
CA VAL A 20 10.42 -32.58 15.56
C VAL A 20 10.17 -32.59 17.06
N SER A 21 11.13 -32.09 17.83
CA SER A 21 10.95 -31.92 19.28
C SER A 21 10.16 -30.64 19.57
N ILE A 22 8.94 -30.80 20.07
CA ILE A 22 8.12 -29.71 20.61
C ILE A 22 7.62 -30.08 22.00
N ASN A 23 7.35 -29.08 22.82
CA ASN A 23 6.73 -29.31 24.13
C ASN A 23 5.22 -29.59 23.99
N GLU A 24 4.63 -30.22 25.01
CA GLU A 24 3.21 -30.59 25.03
C GLU A 24 2.28 -29.37 24.87
N HIS A 25 2.65 -28.23 25.47
CA HIS A 25 1.85 -27.01 25.36
C HIS A 25 1.81 -26.48 23.92
N THR A 26 2.92 -26.51 23.19
CA THR A 26 2.99 -26.14 21.77
C THR A 26 2.17 -27.10 20.92
N GLN A 27 2.26 -28.40 21.17
CA GLN A 27 1.47 -29.41 20.46
C GLN A 27 -0.03 -29.19 20.65
N LYS A 28 -0.47 -28.99 21.89
CA LYS A 28 -1.87 -28.67 22.21
C LYS A 28 -2.34 -27.41 21.50
N LEU A 29 -1.54 -26.34 21.54
CA LEU A 29 -1.86 -25.09 20.85
C LEU A 29 -2.08 -25.28 19.35
N ILE A 30 -1.17 -26.02 18.67
CA ILE A 30 -1.28 -26.31 17.24
C ILE A 30 -2.58 -27.04 16.93
N TYR A 31 -2.89 -28.11 17.66
CA TYR A 31 -4.12 -28.87 17.43
C TYR A 31 -5.39 -28.09 17.75
N SER A 32 -5.38 -27.25 18.79
CA SER A 32 -6.54 -26.41 19.13
C SER A 32 -6.78 -25.29 18.12
N LEU A 33 -5.74 -24.80 17.44
CA LEU A 33 -5.87 -23.84 16.33
C LEU A 33 -6.35 -24.53 15.04
N LEU A 34 -5.79 -25.70 14.75
CA LEU A 34 -6.06 -26.49 13.56
C LEU A 34 -7.19 -27.52 13.80
N ASP A 35 -8.27 -27.09 14.46
CA ASP A 35 -9.49 -27.89 14.64
C ASP A 35 -10.66 -27.30 13.82
N GLU A 36 -11.79 -28.02 13.83
CA GLU A 36 -13.06 -27.57 13.28
C GLU A 36 -13.47 -26.23 13.87
N GLN A 37 -14.15 -25.40 13.08
CA GLN A 37 -14.56 -24.04 13.49
C GLN A 37 -15.28 -23.98 14.83
N LYS A 38 -16.09 -25.00 15.18
CA LYS A 38 -16.85 -25.05 16.43
C LYS A 38 -15.99 -25.34 17.66
N LYS A 39 -14.87 -26.05 17.48
CA LYS A 39 -13.96 -26.50 18.55
C LYS A 39 -12.67 -25.67 18.61
N ARG A 40 -12.38 -24.94 17.54
CA ARG A 40 -11.20 -24.09 17.43
C ARG A 40 -11.14 -23.10 18.59
N ILE A 41 -9.97 -23.04 19.21
CA ILE A 41 -9.68 -22.13 20.32
C ILE A 41 -9.99 -20.68 19.92
N LYS A 42 -10.63 -19.95 20.84
CA LYS A 42 -11.03 -18.55 20.64
C LYS A 42 -10.01 -17.60 21.25
N PHE A 43 -10.15 -16.31 20.97
CA PHE A 43 -9.21 -15.26 21.41
C PHE A 43 -8.88 -15.31 22.92
N ASN A 44 -9.90 -15.35 23.79
CA ASN A 44 -9.68 -15.35 25.24
C ASN A 44 -8.94 -16.61 25.71
N GLU A 45 -9.32 -17.77 25.18
CA GLU A 45 -8.69 -19.06 25.49
C GLU A 45 -7.25 -19.11 24.95
N LEU A 46 -7.02 -18.54 23.78
CA LEU A 46 -5.71 -18.45 23.13
C LEU A 46 -4.75 -17.60 23.96
N ALA A 47 -5.19 -16.43 24.43
CA ALA A 47 -4.39 -15.55 25.26
C ALA A 47 -4.04 -16.18 26.62
N GLN A 48 -4.89 -17.05 27.15
CA GLN A 48 -4.71 -17.76 28.42
C GLN A 48 -4.02 -19.13 28.26
N HIS A 49 -3.68 -19.53 27.04
CA HIS A 49 -3.11 -20.84 26.78
C HIS A 49 -1.74 -21.00 27.46
N GLU A 50 -1.46 -22.17 28.05
CA GLU A 50 -0.21 -22.47 28.79
C GLU A 50 1.09 -22.17 28.00
N PHE A 51 1.02 -22.27 26.67
CA PHE A 51 2.11 -21.87 25.77
C PHE A 51 2.57 -20.42 26.00
N PHE A 52 1.64 -19.51 26.32
CA PHE A 52 1.88 -18.09 26.54
C PHE A 52 1.97 -17.69 28.02
N LYS A 53 2.07 -18.65 28.96
CA LYS A 53 2.03 -18.36 30.40
C LYS A 53 3.10 -17.38 30.91
N SER A 54 4.24 -17.32 30.22
CA SER A 54 5.35 -16.40 30.55
C SER A 54 5.22 -15.05 29.86
N MET A 55 4.18 -14.84 29.04
CA MET A 55 3.99 -13.64 28.25
C MET A 55 2.95 -12.73 28.91
N ASP A 56 3.37 -11.50 29.23
CA ASP A 56 2.45 -10.44 29.59
C ASP A 56 2.00 -9.68 28.34
N TRP A 57 0.76 -9.93 27.91
CA TRP A 57 0.16 -9.30 26.74
C TRP A 57 0.03 -7.78 26.85
N THR A 58 -0.04 -7.23 28.06
CA THR A 58 -0.19 -5.78 28.27
C THR A 58 1.10 -5.02 27.99
N THR A 59 2.25 -5.65 28.23
CA THR A 59 3.57 -5.06 28.06
C THR A 59 4.31 -5.54 26.81
N LEU A 60 3.75 -6.50 26.06
CA LEU A 60 4.39 -7.15 24.90
C LEU A 60 5.03 -6.19 23.89
N LYS A 61 4.40 -5.04 23.60
CA LYS A 61 4.93 -4.03 22.66
C LYS A 61 6.20 -3.32 23.15
N SER A 62 6.43 -3.33 24.46
CA SER A 62 7.59 -2.71 25.10
C SER A 62 8.74 -3.70 25.31
N VAL A 63 8.49 -5.00 25.17
CA VAL A 63 9.51 -6.04 25.29
C VAL A 63 10.45 -5.97 24.09
N LYS A 64 11.75 -6.13 24.33
CA LYS A 64 12.75 -6.20 23.26
C LYS A 64 12.43 -7.39 22.34
N PRO A 65 12.27 -7.18 21.02
CA PRO A 65 11.97 -8.29 20.11
C PRO A 65 13.17 -9.23 19.98
N PRO A 66 12.94 -10.51 19.64
CA PRO A 66 14.01 -11.50 19.48
C PRO A 66 14.98 -11.14 18.35
N TYR A 67 14.50 -10.42 17.34
CA TYR A 67 15.29 -9.97 16.21
C TYR A 67 15.12 -8.47 16.00
N ILE A 68 16.24 -7.76 15.93
CA ILE A 68 16.32 -6.35 15.58
C ILE A 68 17.14 -6.26 14.28
N PRO A 69 16.53 -5.94 13.14
CA PRO A 69 17.24 -5.84 11.87
C PRO A 69 18.30 -4.73 11.95
N GLN A 70 19.48 -5.00 11.39
CA GLN A 70 20.56 -4.01 11.31
C GLN A 70 20.39 -3.22 10.01
N LEU A 71 20.04 -1.94 10.11
CA LEU A 71 19.82 -1.09 8.94
C LEU A 71 21.06 -0.26 8.65
N LYS A 72 21.43 -0.18 7.38
CA LYS A 72 22.52 0.68 6.88
C LYS A 72 22.09 2.14 6.85
N ASP A 73 20.89 2.40 6.31
CA ASP A 73 20.32 3.74 6.11
C ASP A 73 18.78 3.67 5.98
N SER A 74 18.14 4.83 5.77
CA SER A 74 16.68 4.96 5.65
C SER A 74 16.08 4.32 4.39
N SER A 75 16.91 3.96 3.42
CA SER A 75 16.54 3.30 2.17
C SER A 75 16.96 1.82 2.11
N ASP A 76 17.47 1.26 3.20
CA ASP A 76 17.94 -0.12 3.25
C ASP A 76 16.80 -1.12 3.03
N THR A 77 16.90 -1.91 1.95
CA THR A 77 15.96 -2.96 1.57
C THR A 77 16.53 -4.37 1.71
N SER A 78 17.67 -4.55 2.38
CA SER A 78 18.38 -5.84 2.50
C SER A 78 17.60 -6.97 3.17
N HIS A 79 16.56 -6.65 3.95
CA HIS A 79 15.67 -7.63 4.59
C HIS A 79 14.45 -7.99 3.72
N PHE A 80 14.37 -7.44 2.50
CA PHE A 80 13.39 -7.82 1.48
C PHE A 80 14.06 -8.70 0.43
N THR A 81 13.35 -9.68 -0.09
CA THR A 81 13.84 -10.48 -1.22
C THR A 81 13.88 -9.63 -2.48
N GLU A 82 14.99 -9.71 -3.23
CA GLU A 82 15.07 -9.07 -4.55
C GLU A 82 13.99 -9.63 -5.48
N PHE A 83 13.19 -8.75 -6.06
CA PHE A 83 12.23 -9.14 -7.06
C PHE A 83 12.91 -9.14 -8.42
N ASN A 84 13.11 -10.33 -9.00
CA ASN A 84 13.41 -10.43 -10.42
C ASN A 84 12.20 -9.88 -11.17
N SER A 85 12.33 -8.70 -11.76
CA SER A 85 11.32 -8.18 -12.68
C SER A 85 11.33 -9.04 -13.95
N THR A 86 10.77 -10.24 -13.89
CA THR A 86 9.99 -10.71 -15.04
C THR A 86 8.95 -9.64 -15.19
N ARG A 87 9.23 -8.70 -16.11
CA ARG A 87 8.37 -7.56 -16.38
C ARG A 87 6.98 -8.14 -16.56
N LEU A 88 6.14 -7.99 -15.53
CA LEU A 88 4.71 -8.04 -15.69
C LEU A 88 4.51 -7.16 -16.91
N ASN A 89 4.03 -7.79 -17.99
CA ASN A 89 3.94 -7.22 -19.32
C ASN A 89 3.83 -5.72 -19.20
N GLN A 90 4.73 -4.97 -19.86
CA GLN A 90 4.55 -3.53 -20.04
C GLN A 90 3.17 -3.36 -20.70
N ASN A 91 2.13 -3.39 -19.88
CA ASN A 91 0.76 -3.37 -20.27
C ASN A 91 0.68 -1.99 -20.87
N LYS A 92 0.40 -1.95 -22.18
CA LYS A 92 0.20 -0.72 -22.94
C LYS A 92 -0.53 0.25 -22.03
N LYS A 93 0.06 1.41 -21.77
CA LYS A 93 -0.51 2.44 -20.90
C LYS A 93 -1.98 2.62 -21.29
N ILE A 94 -2.89 2.12 -20.46
CA ILE A 94 -4.33 2.25 -20.70
C ILE A 94 -4.67 3.65 -20.22
N GLU A 95 -5.04 4.53 -21.16
CA GLU A 95 -5.45 5.88 -20.81
C GLU A 95 -6.72 5.83 -19.94
N PRO A 96 -6.79 6.61 -18.85
CA PRO A 96 -7.91 6.57 -17.93
C PRO A 96 -9.19 7.04 -18.63
N THR A 97 -10.16 6.15 -18.75
CA THR A 97 -11.53 6.47 -19.17
C THR A 97 -12.44 6.51 -17.94
N LEU A 98 -13.62 7.13 -18.08
CA LEU A 98 -14.62 7.16 -17.00
C LEU A 98 -14.97 5.75 -16.49
N GLY A 99 -15.09 4.78 -17.40
CA GLY A 99 -15.37 3.37 -17.05
C GLY A 99 -14.22 2.71 -16.29
N ASN A 100 -12.98 2.87 -16.76
CA ASN A 100 -11.82 2.20 -16.16
C ASN A 100 -11.38 2.85 -14.84
N SER A 101 -11.75 4.12 -14.62
CA SER A 101 -11.41 4.86 -13.39
C SER A 101 -12.46 4.69 -12.29
N MET A 102 -13.67 4.23 -12.63
CA MET A 102 -14.80 4.08 -11.70
C MET A 102 -14.46 3.25 -10.45
N PRO A 103 -13.74 2.11 -10.53
CA PRO A 103 -13.44 1.30 -9.35
C PRO A 103 -12.50 1.97 -8.33
N PHE A 104 -11.84 3.08 -8.72
CA PHE A 104 -10.83 3.76 -7.91
C PHE A 104 -11.31 5.11 -7.36
N ILE A 105 -12.56 5.49 -7.61
CA ILE A 105 -13.15 6.70 -7.02
C ILE A 105 -13.18 6.53 -5.49
N GLY A 106 -12.63 7.51 -4.77
CA GLY A 106 -12.52 7.46 -3.30
C GLY A 106 -11.29 6.72 -2.77
N PHE A 107 -10.37 6.29 -3.64
CA PHE A 107 -9.12 5.65 -3.23
C PHE A 107 -8.16 6.63 -2.52
N THR A 108 -8.17 7.91 -2.90
CA THR A 108 -7.30 8.93 -2.31
C THR A 108 -7.58 9.11 -0.82
N PHE A 109 -6.56 8.91 0.00
CA PHE A 109 -6.60 9.15 1.44
C PHE A 109 -5.46 10.10 1.85
N THR A 110 -5.81 11.18 2.54
CA THR A 110 -4.87 12.10 3.18
C THR A 110 -4.99 11.95 4.69
N LYS A 111 -3.92 11.47 5.33
CA LYS A 111 -3.84 11.50 6.79
C LYS A 111 -3.68 12.96 7.21
N ASN A 112 -4.69 13.54 7.85
CA ASN A 112 -4.59 14.89 8.43
C ASN A 112 -3.60 14.86 9.62
N ILE A 113 -2.34 15.22 9.35
CA ILE A 113 -1.27 15.27 10.37
C ILE A 113 -1.34 16.58 11.18
N SER A 114 -2.12 17.56 10.73
CA SER A 114 -2.53 18.75 11.48
C SER A 114 -4.02 18.67 11.79
N GLY A 115 -4.45 19.03 13.00
CA GLY A 115 -5.82 18.89 13.53
C GLY A 115 -6.96 19.46 12.65
N PRO A 116 -8.23 19.32 13.10
CA PRO A 116 -9.40 19.40 12.24
C PRO A 116 -9.53 20.76 11.55
N LYS A 117 -9.15 20.83 10.27
CA LYS A 117 -9.66 21.84 9.35
C LYS A 117 -10.88 21.24 8.69
N LYS A 118 -12.02 21.94 8.80
CA LYS A 118 -13.26 21.56 8.12
C LYS A 118 -13.00 21.54 6.61
N GLU A 119 -12.88 20.36 6.02
CA GLU A 119 -12.82 20.21 4.57
C GLU A 119 -14.23 20.43 4.00
N THR A 120 -14.48 21.63 3.46
CA THR A 120 -15.51 21.81 2.45
C THR A 120 -15.10 21.02 1.23
N PHE A 121 -15.84 19.96 0.91
CA PHE A 121 -15.77 19.27 -0.38
C PHE A 121 -16.10 20.26 -1.49
N LEU A 122 -15.09 20.94 -2.02
CA LEU A 122 -15.25 21.77 -3.21
C LEU A 122 -15.15 20.84 -4.43
N SER A 123 -16.31 20.56 -5.02
CA SER A 123 -16.44 20.01 -6.36
C SER A 123 -15.77 20.96 -7.37
N LYS A 124 -14.45 20.87 -7.51
CA LYS A 124 -13.74 21.41 -8.67
C LYS A 124 -13.39 20.24 -9.57
N THR A 125 -14.19 20.09 -10.62
CA THR A 125 -13.83 19.32 -11.81
C THR A 125 -12.65 20.00 -12.48
N THR A 126 -11.43 19.71 -12.03
CA THR A 126 -10.20 20.09 -12.71
C THR A 126 -9.61 18.85 -13.35
N SER A 127 -9.68 18.81 -14.67
CA SER A 127 -8.98 17.91 -15.56
C SER A 127 -7.51 17.77 -15.12
N LEU A 128 -7.11 16.57 -14.74
CA LEU A 128 -5.76 16.24 -14.32
C LEU A 128 -4.92 15.87 -15.56
N SER A 129 -4.06 16.79 -15.98
CA SER A 129 -2.95 16.50 -16.88
C SER A 129 -1.87 15.70 -16.13
N HIS A 130 -1.54 14.52 -16.65
CA HIS A 130 -0.39 13.74 -16.22
C HIS A 130 0.92 14.47 -16.56
N THR A 131 1.77 14.70 -15.57
CA THR A 131 3.23 14.83 -15.76
C THR A 131 3.89 13.60 -15.12
N PRO A 132 4.63 12.76 -15.87
CA PRO A 132 5.41 11.69 -15.28
C PRO A 132 6.72 12.24 -14.72
N SER A 133 7.02 11.89 -13.46
CA SER A 133 8.36 12.04 -12.88
C SER A 133 9.31 11.10 -13.61
N SER A 134 10.08 11.66 -14.54
CA SER A 134 11.29 11.09 -15.11
C SER A 134 12.42 12.01 -14.70
N SER A 135 13.45 11.43 -14.11
CA SER A 135 14.68 12.07 -13.66
C SER A 135 15.50 12.59 -14.83
N GLU A 136 15.11 13.73 -15.38
CA GLU A 136 15.93 14.67 -16.14
C GLU A 136 15.35 16.06 -15.84
N GLU A 137 16.10 16.94 -15.17
CA GLU A 137 15.69 18.35 -14.98
C GLU A 137 15.51 18.98 -16.38
N PRO A 138 14.27 19.28 -16.83
CA PRO A 138 14.08 19.98 -18.09
C PRO A 138 14.31 21.47 -17.82
N ASP A 139 15.18 22.09 -18.62
CA ASP A 139 15.55 23.51 -18.58
C ASP A 139 14.30 24.42 -18.60
N ARG A 140 13.80 24.72 -17.40
CA ARG A 140 12.60 25.54 -17.12
C ARG A 140 12.67 26.93 -17.73
N THR A 141 13.87 27.39 -18.07
CA THR A 141 14.13 28.70 -18.67
C THR A 141 13.44 28.83 -20.03
N LYS A 142 13.43 27.77 -20.84
CA LYS A 142 12.85 27.82 -22.19
C LYS A 142 11.32 27.86 -22.18
N ASP A 143 10.69 27.15 -21.25
CA ASP A 143 9.23 27.14 -21.11
C ASP A 143 8.69 28.46 -20.54
N VAL A 144 9.43 29.09 -19.62
CA VAL A 144 9.11 30.41 -19.09
C VAL A 144 9.21 31.48 -20.19
N ILE A 145 10.27 31.44 -21.01
CA ILE A 145 10.44 32.37 -22.15
C ILE A 145 9.33 32.17 -23.19
N ARG A 146 8.97 30.93 -23.50
CA ARG A 146 7.90 30.62 -24.46
C ARG A 146 6.53 31.09 -23.97
N GLN A 147 6.23 30.93 -22.69
CA GLN A 147 5.00 31.44 -22.07
C GLN A 147 4.95 32.96 -22.06
N ALA A 148 6.07 33.63 -21.75
CA ALA A 148 6.15 35.08 -21.79
C ALA A 148 5.89 35.63 -23.21
N GLN A 149 6.50 35.02 -24.24
CA GLN A 149 6.28 35.38 -25.64
C GLN A 149 4.82 35.15 -26.10
N LEU A 150 4.19 34.07 -25.65
CA LEU A 150 2.79 33.79 -25.99
C LEU A 150 1.84 34.82 -25.34
N ASN A 151 2.12 35.22 -24.10
CA ASN A 151 1.34 36.23 -23.39
C ASN A 151 1.49 37.62 -24.03
N GLU A 152 2.69 37.96 -24.49
CA GLU A 152 2.94 39.19 -25.23
C GLU A 152 2.17 39.20 -26.56
N GLN A 153 2.21 38.10 -27.33
CA GLN A 153 1.43 37.98 -28.57
C GLN A 153 -0.08 38.08 -28.33
N LEU A 154 -0.58 37.47 -27.27
CA LEU A 154 -2.00 37.52 -26.92
C LEU A 154 -2.44 38.95 -26.57
N ASN A 155 -1.61 39.69 -25.83
CA ASN A 155 -1.90 41.08 -25.48
C ASN A 155 -1.93 41.99 -26.72
N ILE A 156 -0.98 41.82 -27.64
CA ILE A 156 -0.95 42.55 -28.91
C ILE A 156 -2.22 42.25 -29.73
N GLN A 157 -2.66 40.99 -29.75
CA GLN A 157 -3.85 40.59 -30.50
C GLN A 157 -5.14 41.15 -29.89
N ILE A 158 -5.25 41.19 -28.56
CA ILE A 158 -6.37 41.82 -27.85
C ILE A 158 -6.41 43.32 -28.14
N GLU A 159 -5.27 44.01 -28.09
CA GLU A 159 -5.20 45.45 -28.36
C GLU A 159 -5.56 45.76 -29.82
N THR A 160 -5.08 44.96 -30.75
CA THR A 160 -5.43 45.06 -32.18
C THR A 160 -6.93 44.84 -32.42
N LEU A 161 -7.54 43.88 -31.75
CA LEU A 161 -8.99 43.63 -31.84
C LEU A 161 -9.79 44.78 -31.24
N ASN A 162 -9.35 45.34 -30.11
CA ASN A 162 -10.02 46.48 -29.47
C ASN A 162 -9.94 47.77 -30.29
N LEU A 163 -8.88 47.96 -31.07
CA LEU A 163 -8.78 49.06 -32.04
C LEU A 163 -9.72 48.84 -33.23
N ARG A 164 -9.89 47.60 -33.70
CA ARG A 164 -10.76 47.25 -34.84
C ARG A 164 -12.25 47.33 -34.55
N VAL A 165 -12.65 47.37 -33.27
CA VAL A 165 -14.04 47.50 -32.81
C VAL A 165 -14.43 48.98 -32.58
N LYS A 166 -13.48 49.92 -32.68
CA LYS A 166 -13.69 51.36 -32.50
C LYS A 166 -13.86 52.16 -33.80
N ASP A 167 -13.78 51.50 -34.96
CA ASP A 167 -14.16 52.04 -36.29
C ASP A 167 -15.51 51.43 -36.73
#